data_AF-A0A943BCR1-F1
#
_entry.id   AF-A0A943BCR1-F1
#
_cell.length_a   1.000
_cell.length_b   1.000
_cell.length_c   1.000
_cell.angle_alpha   90.00
_cell.angle_beta   90.00
_cell.angle_gamma   90.00
#
_symmetry.space_group_name_H-M   'P 1'
#
loop_
_entity.id
_entity.type
_entity.pdbx_description
1 polymer ?
#
loop_
_entity_poly.entity_id
_entity_poly.type
_entity_poly.pdbx_seq_one_letter_code
_entity_poly.pdbx_strand_id
1 'polypeptide(L)'
;MFRLVNNMCPGKWVHITKSGAAWNLTTNSSGSTKTLVQGGDTVDLVNGDNIEISQDGTNKKKVTIKTKKDLTVDSIVANKSVTVGSGTNQISLDGTTGAVSGNTFAGNSFIAGNSVLNTTGFHITGGPSVTATGIDAGNKAITNVASGLSSDSNAATVGDVKGLVDGVGKNTFTLTADTTSTTAQALNKSGGLSFKVAGDADLISTSATGNTVTVSISKGSLTNNTDGTVNANKAGVATTSDVATAVNDAVAKATGSQGLTITDGANTGKVNLKTQSLNITGTNGVDATVNNQTVTVGLNTATKTAIDNAQTAVNRTISLGADSGTVSSQSLKDGNVAFNVKGKTGDYITTAMNGNTVEISTQQATLSNNATTGAATVTGSDGLVTAKNVADTINAVADKIKTGAAWKLTTNSSTTDVTDVKSGDTVDLVNGDNIEISQDGTNKKKVTIKTKKDLTVDSIVANKSVTVGSGTNQINLDGTTGAVSGNTFAGNSFTAGNSVLNTTGFHITGGPSVTAAGIDAGNKAITNVASGGTTRSNAATVGDVQDA
;
A
#
# COMPACT_ATOMS: atom_id res chain seq x y z
N MET A 1 -93.89 100.39 162.33
CA MET A 1 -94.34 99.50 163.43
C MET A 1 -93.52 98.22 163.39
N PHE A 2 -93.22 97.49 164.47
CA PHE A 2 -93.01 97.83 165.89
C PHE A 2 -92.52 96.53 166.58
N ARG A 3 -91.47 96.57 167.43
CA ARG A 3 -91.08 95.55 168.45
C ARG A 3 -90.62 94.11 168.06
N LEU A 4 -89.67 93.61 168.87
CA LEU A 4 -89.31 92.21 169.23
C LEU A 4 -89.20 91.12 168.14
N VAL A 5 -87.97 90.68 167.83
CA VAL A 5 -87.40 89.35 168.19
C VAL A 5 -85.87 89.54 168.37
N ASN A 6 -85.21 88.84 169.31
CA ASN A 6 -83.83 89.11 169.73
C ASN A 6 -82.94 87.83 169.72
N ASN A 7 -81.63 87.99 169.46
CA ASN A 7 -80.55 86.97 169.40
C ASN A 7 -80.57 85.89 168.30
N MET A 8 -79.56 85.88 167.39
CA MET A 8 -78.74 84.73 166.88
C MET A 8 -78.03 85.01 165.52
N CYS A 9 -76.92 84.28 165.27
CA CYS A 9 -75.99 84.28 164.09
C CYS A 9 -76.64 83.90 162.72
N PRO A 10 -75.97 83.93 161.52
CA PRO A 10 -74.51 83.84 161.25
C PRO A 10 -73.88 84.55 160.02
N GLY A 11 -72.59 84.92 160.12
CA GLY A 11 -71.75 85.33 158.98
C GLY A 11 -71.14 84.16 158.17
N LYS A 12 -71.97 83.23 157.67
CA LYS A 12 -71.50 81.93 157.14
C LYS A 12 -72.26 81.44 155.89
N TRP A 13 -72.32 82.26 154.84
CA TRP A 13 -73.02 81.90 153.58
C TRP A 13 -72.22 82.06 152.27
N VAL A 14 -71.06 82.71 152.29
CA VAL A 14 -70.06 82.55 151.21
C VAL A 14 -69.08 81.46 151.63
N HIS A 15 -69.49 80.18 151.52
CA HIS A 15 -68.65 78.94 151.47
C HIS A 15 -69.44 77.62 151.65
N ILE A 16 -70.74 77.56 151.32
CA ILE A 16 -71.50 76.30 151.16
C ILE A 16 -72.38 76.48 149.92
N THR A 17 -71.95 76.10 148.71
CA THR A 17 -72.33 74.81 148.10
C THR A 17 -71.26 74.15 147.22
N LYS A 18 -70.03 74.70 147.11
CA LYS A 18 -68.99 74.15 146.20
C LYS A 18 -68.40 72.79 146.61
N SER A 19 -68.75 72.25 147.78
CA SER A 19 -68.20 70.99 148.33
C SER A 19 -69.09 69.74 148.13
N GLY A 20 -70.11 69.80 147.26
CA GLY A 20 -71.10 68.72 147.11
C GLY A 20 -70.83 67.66 146.03
N ALA A 21 -69.74 67.76 145.25
CA ALA A 21 -69.60 67.05 143.96
C ALA A 21 -68.18 66.51 143.65
N ALA A 22 -67.47 65.96 144.66
CA ALA A 22 -66.16 65.32 144.47
C ALA A 22 -66.28 63.81 144.16
N TRP A 23 -65.34 63.24 143.41
CA TRP A 23 -65.29 61.80 143.08
C TRP A 23 -63.84 61.28 143.08
N ASN A 24 -63.67 59.95 143.17
CA ASN A 24 -62.34 59.32 143.22
C ASN A 24 -61.93 58.75 141.87
N LEU A 25 -60.72 59.07 141.40
CA LEU A 25 -60.07 58.43 140.27
C LEU A 25 -59.06 57.37 140.73
N THR A 26 -59.08 56.20 140.09
CA THR A 26 -58.08 55.13 140.22
C THR A 26 -57.73 54.58 138.84
N THR A 27 -56.46 54.44 138.52
CA THR A 27 -55.97 53.73 137.32
C THR A 27 -55.67 52.27 137.65
N ASN A 28 -55.92 51.36 136.70
CA ASN A 28 -55.67 49.91 136.81
C ASN A 28 -56.21 49.25 138.10
N SER A 29 -57.36 49.71 138.59
CA SER A 29 -58.05 49.17 139.78
C SER A 29 -57.24 49.14 141.08
N SER A 30 -56.18 49.96 141.19
CA SER A 30 -55.41 50.12 142.44
C SER A 30 -56.26 50.80 143.51
N GLY A 31 -56.83 50.01 144.44
CA GLY A 31 -57.66 50.52 145.54
C GLY A 31 -56.92 51.42 146.54
N SER A 32 -55.58 51.38 146.54
CA SER A 32 -54.71 52.03 147.53
C SER A 32 -54.31 53.46 147.18
N THR A 33 -54.48 53.89 145.92
CA THR A 33 -54.13 55.24 145.44
C THR A 33 -55.34 55.89 144.77
N LYS A 34 -56.28 56.37 145.60
CA LYS A 34 -57.43 57.16 145.15
C LYS A 34 -57.05 58.63 145.11
N THR A 35 -57.07 59.21 143.91
CA THR A 35 -56.96 60.68 143.78
C THR A 35 -58.37 61.24 143.88
N LEU A 36 -58.63 62.03 144.93
CA LEU A 36 -59.91 62.72 145.08
C LEU A 36 -59.94 63.93 144.14
N VAL A 37 -60.77 63.85 143.11
CA VAL A 37 -61.04 64.92 142.15
C VAL A 37 -62.17 65.78 142.72
N GLN A 38 -61.85 66.99 143.15
CA GLN A 38 -62.78 67.92 143.79
C GLN A 38 -63.59 68.73 142.76
N GLY A 39 -64.60 69.47 143.24
CA GLY A 39 -65.53 70.25 142.42
C GLY A 39 -64.88 71.43 141.70
N GLY A 40 -64.23 71.16 140.57
CA GLY A 40 -63.50 72.13 139.75
C GLY A 40 -62.18 71.60 139.18
N ASP A 41 -61.70 70.44 139.66
CA ASP A 41 -60.46 69.81 139.20
C ASP A 41 -60.61 69.25 137.78
N THR A 42 -59.50 69.18 137.05
CA THR A 42 -59.43 68.65 135.67
C THR A 42 -58.56 67.39 135.64
N VAL A 43 -58.92 66.41 134.82
CA VAL A 43 -58.16 65.18 134.58
C VAL A 43 -57.83 65.11 133.09
N ASP A 44 -56.55 65.20 132.76
CA ASP A 44 -56.08 65.07 131.38
C ASP A 44 -55.75 63.62 131.02
N LEU A 45 -56.18 63.21 129.83
CA LEU A 45 -55.84 61.94 129.19
C LEU A 45 -55.03 62.25 127.93
N VAL A 46 -53.75 61.88 127.92
CA VAL A 46 -52.79 62.26 126.87
C VAL A 46 -52.52 61.11 125.89
N ASN A 47 -52.17 61.46 124.65
CA ASN A 47 -51.78 60.52 123.61
C ASN A 47 -50.43 59.83 123.91
N GLY A 48 -50.25 58.63 123.36
CA GLY A 48 -48.95 57.95 123.29
C GLY A 48 -48.52 57.70 121.85
N ASP A 49 -47.35 57.08 121.67
CA ASP A 49 -46.78 56.87 120.33
C ASP A 49 -47.63 55.96 119.44
N ASN A 50 -48.21 54.90 120.00
CA ASN A 50 -49.06 53.96 119.28
C ASN A 50 -50.56 54.07 119.66
N ILE A 51 -50.92 54.95 120.62
CA ILE A 51 -52.29 55.13 121.14
C ILE A 51 -52.76 56.58 120.94
N GLU A 52 -53.89 56.75 120.27
CA GLU A 52 -54.54 58.03 120.03
C GLU A 52 -55.83 58.13 120.85
N ILE A 53 -55.92 59.19 121.66
CA ILE A 53 -57.03 59.57 122.53
C ILE A 53 -57.65 60.85 121.98
N SER A 54 -58.98 60.89 121.90
CA SER A 54 -59.71 62.11 121.52
C SER A 54 -61.03 62.25 122.27
N GLN A 55 -61.32 63.48 122.72
CA GLN A 55 -62.63 63.83 123.26
C GLN A 55 -63.58 64.20 122.12
N ASP A 56 -64.82 63.79 122.21
CA ASP A 56 -65.87 64.16 121.24
C ASP A 56 -66.19 65.66 121.37
N GLY A 57 -66.06 66.38 120.25
CA GLY A 57 -66.18 67.85 120.24
C GLY A 57 -67.59 68.37 120.56
N THR A 58 -68.62 67.55 120.34
CA THR A 58 -70.03 67.92 120.50
C THR A 58 -70.56 67.41 121.84
N ASN A 59 -70.32 66.12 122.15
CA ASN A 59 -70.60 65.55 123.46
C ASN A 59 -69.32 65.42 124.27
N LYS A 60 -68.91 66.52 124.93
CA LYS A 60 -67.70 66.60 125.76
C LYS A 60 -67.64 65.62 126.95
N LYS A 61 -68.61 64.72 127.12
CA LYS A 61 -68.59 63.61 128.09
C LYS A 61 -68.11 62.27 127.49
N LYS A 62 -67.84 62.21 126.18
CA LYS A 62 -67.33 61.00 125.49
C LYS A 62 -65.85 61.17 125.12
N VAL A 63 -65.05 60.14 125.44
CA VAL A 63 -63.64 60.01 125.05
C VAL A 63 -63.49 58.71 124.26
N THR A 64 -62.70 58.73 123.20
CA THR A 64 -62.35 57.56 122.38
C THR A 64 -60.86 57.29 122.51
N ILE A 65 -60.47 56.02 122.63
CA ILE A 65 -59.08 55.55 122.67
C ILE A 65 -58.91 54.47 121.60
N LYS A 66 -57.91 54.59 120.72
CA LYS A 66 -57.63 53.66 119.61
C LYS A 66 -56.13 53.52 119.37
N THR A 67 -55.71 52.47 118.66
CA THR A 67 -54.36 52.35 118.12
C THR A 67 -54.20 53.19 116.84
N LYS A 68 -52.96 53.61 116.54
CA LYS A 68 -52.61 54.17 115.22
C LYS A 68 -52.60 53.07 114.15
N LYS A 69 -52.70 53.46 112.87
CA LYS A 69 -52.57 52.53 111.72
C LYS A 69 -51.14 52.05 111.56
N ASP A 70 -50.20 52.98 111.61
CA ASP A 70 -48.77 52.70 111.59
C ASP A 70 -48.31 52.53 113.03
N LEU A 71 -47.74 51.37 113.33
CA LEU A 71 -47.19 51.03 114.64
C LEU A 71 -45.66 51.04 114.53
N THR A 72 -45.00 51.87 115.34
CA THR A 72 -43.55 51.79 115.52
C THR A 72 -43.26 50.85 116.68
N VAL A 73 -42.51 49.77 116.41
CA VAL A 73 -42.18 48.70 117.36
C VAL A 73 -40.77 48.19 117.09
N ASP A 74 -39.99 47.93 118.15
CA ASP A 74 -38.62 47.39 118.02
C ASP A 74 -38.62 45.90 117.65
N SER A 75 -39.68 45.17 118.03
CA SER A 75 -39.84 43.75 117.70
C SER A 75 -41.31 43.35 117.64
N ILE A 76 -41.60 42.31 116.85
CA ILE A 76 -42.89 41.63 116.80
C ILE A 76 -42.64 40.16 117.11
N VAL A 77 -43.08 39.71 118.28
CA VAL A 77 -43.11 38.28 118.62
C VAL A 77 -44.48 37.73 118.24
N ALA A 78 -44.55 37.00 117.12
CA ALA A 78 -45.77 36.34 116.67
C ALA A 78 -45.74 34.84 117.02
N ASN A 79 -46.77 34.34 117.70
CA ASN A 79 -46.84 32.94 118.18
C ASN A 79 -46.88 31.86 117.07
N LYS A 80 -46.85 32.22 115.79
CA LYS A 80 -46.87 31.25 114.67
C LYS A 80 -46.13 31.76 113.44
N SER A 81 -46.52 32.92 112.91
CA SER A 81 -45.91 33.50 111.71
C SER A 81 -46.05 35.01 111.69
N VAL A 82 -45.06 35.69 111.12
CA VAL A 82 -45.24 37.07 110.64
C VAL A 82 -45.58 36.99 109.15
N THR A 83 -46.73 37.55 108.78
CA THR A 83 -47.23 37.55 107.42
C THR A 83 -47.08 38.95 106.83
N VAL A 84 -46.27 39.09 105.78
CA VAL A 84 -46.07 40.36 105.08
C VAL A 84 -46.76 40.30 103.72
N GLY A 85 -47.64 41.26 103.44
CA GLY A 85 -48.47 41.26 102.24
C GLY A 85 -49.67 40.30 102.30
N SER A 86 -50.30 40.08 101.14
CA SER A 86 -51.51 39.25 100.99
C SER A 86 -51.60 38.61 99.61
N GLY A 87 -52.43 37.57 99.46
CA GLY A 87 -52.64 36.87 98.19
C GLY A 87 -51.44 36.02 97.78
N THR A 88 -51.20 35.88 96.47
CA THR A 88 -50.08 35.08 95.91
C THR A 88 -48.70 35.63 96.25
N ASN A 89 -48.62 36.91 96.63
CA ASN A 89 -47.39 37.59 97.00
C ASN A 89 -47.18 37.62 98.53
N GLN A 90 -47.94 36.80 99.27
CA GLN A 90 -47.74 36.62 100.70
C GLN A 90 -46.37 36.02 100.98
N ILE A 91 -45.60 36.69 101.83
CA ILE A 91 -44.39 36.14 102.43
C ILE A 91 -44.74 35.75 103.87
N SER A 92 -44.63 34.45 104.17
CA SER A 92 -44.80 33.91 105.51
C SER A 92 -43.44 33.55 106.10
N LEU A 93 -43.07 34.25 107.16
CA LEU A 93 -41.90 33.98 107.99
C LEU A 93 -42.33 33.03 109.11
N ASP A 94 -41.92 31.76 109.04
CA ASP A 94 -42.13 30.79 110.12
C ASP A 94 -41.10 31.01 111.24
N GLY A 95 -41.57 31.47 112.40
CA GLY A 95 -40.73 31.74 113.57
C GLY A 95 -40.15 30.47 114.23
N THR A 96 -40.61 29.28 113.84
CA THR A 96 -40.16 27.99 114.41
C THR A 96 -39.01 27.38 113.61
N THR A 97 -39.13 27.40 112.27
CA THR A 97 -38.16 26.74 111.37
C THR A 97 -37.19 27.73 110.70
N GLY A 98 -37.47 29.03 110.75
CA GLY A 98 -36.75 30.04 109.95
C GLY A 98 -37.06 29.94 108.46
N ALA A 99 -37.99 29.07 108.03
CA ALA A 99 -38.39 28.97 106.64
C ALA A 99 -39.13 30.23 106.18
N VAL A 100 -38.65 30.83 105.09
CA VAL A 100 -39.38 31.86 104.36
C VAL A 100 -40.16 31.19 103.24
N SER A 101 -41.48 31.27 103.32
CA SER A 101 -42.39 30.60 102.37
C SER A 101 -43.27 31.60 101.62
N GLY A 102 -43.39 31.38 100.31
CA GLY A 102 -44.17 32.21 99.40
C GLY A 102 -43.92 31.77 97.95
N ASN A 103 -44.93 31.89 97.08
CA ASN A 103 -44.84 31.37 95.70
C ASN A 103 -43.98 32.23 94.76
N THR A 104 -43.66 33.47 95.16
CA THR A 104 -42.86 34.42 94.37
C THR A 104 -41.98 35.26 95.29
N PHE A 105 -40.66 35.09 95.21
CA PHE A 105 -39.70 36.03 95.78
C PHE A 105 -39.41 37.12 94.74
N ALA A 106 -40.04 38.28 94.90
CA ALA A 106 -39.82 39.45 94.02
C ALA A 106 -38.55 40.24 94.41
N GLY A 107 -37.39 39.57 94.39
CA GLY A 107 -36.09 40.14 94.76
C GLY A 107 -34.97 39.72 93.81
N ASN A 108 -33.93 40.55 93.68
CA ASN A 108 -32.90 40.39 92.66
C ASN A 108 -31.95 39.18 92.89
N SER A 109 -31.84 38.70 94.13
CA SER A 109 -31.01 37.54 94.48
C SER A 109 -31.46 36.85 95.76
N PHE A 110 -31.36 35.53 95.79
CA PHE A 110 -31.30 34.72 97.02
C PHE A 110 -29.86 34.25 97.25
N ILE A 111 -29.31 34.52 98.43
CA ILE A 111 -27.91 34.21 98.80
C ILE A 111 -27.93 33.21 99.95
N ALA A 112 -27.27 32.06 99.75
CA ALA A 112 -27.14 31.00 100.74
C ALA A 112 -25.66 30.56 100.81
N GLY A 113 -24.90 31.13 101.74
CA GLY A 113 -23.45 30.98 101.79
C GLY A 113 -22.80 31.52 100.52
N ASN A 114 -21.94 30.72 99.88
CA ASN A 114 -21.24 31.08 98.64
C ASN A 114 -22.10 30.90 97.37
N SER A 115 -23.32 30.36 97.52
CA SER A 115 -24.25 30.12 96.43
C SER A 115 -25.23 31.27 96.27
N VAL A 116 -25.39 31.74 95.04
CA VAL A 116 -26.30 32.82 94.66
C VAL A 116 -27.24 32.33 93.57
N LEU A 117 -28.55 32.40 93.82
CA LEU A 117 -29.56 32.29 92.77
C LEU A 117 -30.05 33.70 92.45
N ASN A 118 -29.86 34.15 91.22
CA ASN A 118 -30.25 35.48 90.76
C ASN A 118 -30.85 35.44 89.34
N THR A 119 -31.17 36.60 88.78
CA THR A 119 -31.78 36.75 87.45
C THR A 119 -30.93 36.20 86.28
N THR A 120 -29.65 35.90 86.49
CA THR A 120 -28.74 35.32 85.47
C THR A 120 -28.54 33.81 85.63
N GLY A 121 -29.01 33.21 86.74
CA GLY A 121 -28.90 31.77 87.01
C GLY A 121 -28.44 31.44 88.43
N PHE A 122 -27.93 30.22 88.59
CA PHE A 122 -27.33 29.72 89.83
C PHE A 122 -25.81 29.79 89.74
N HIS A 123 -25.18 30.40 90.74
CA HIS A 123 -23.74 30.65 90.77
C HIS A 123 -23.13 30.18 92.08
N ILE A 124 -22.01 29.47 92.03
CA ILE A 124 -21.14 29.23 93.19
C ILE A 124 -19.93 30.15 93.05
N THR A 125 -19.69 31.00 94.05
CA THR A 125 -18.58 31.96 94.04
C THR A 125 -17.23 31.23 93.93
N GLY A 126 -16.48 31.45 92.84
CA GLY A 126 -15.21 30.76 92.57
C GLY A 126 -15.35 29.29 92.14
N GLY A 127 -16.57 28.84 91.81
CA GLY A 127 -16.88 27.47 91.42
C GLY A 127 -17.79 27.40 90.19
N PRO A 128 -18.51 26.29 89.99
CA PRO A 128 -19.41 26.10 88.85
C PRO A 128 -20.58 27.09 88.84
N SER A 129 -21.12 27.35 87.65
CA SER A 129 -22.37 28.10 87.46
C SER A 129 -23.28 27.45 86.41
N VAL A 130 -24.58 27.68 86.55
CA VAL A 130 -25.62 27.26 85.59
C VAL A 130 -26.44 28.48 85.23
N THR A 131 -26.36 28.88 83.96
CA THR A 131 -26.93 30.13 83.43
C THR A 131 -27.71 29.84 82.14
N ALA A 132 -28.41 30.85 81.61
CA ALA A 132 -29.10 30.72 80.32
C ALA A 132 -28.16 30.40 79.13
N THR A 133 -26.86 30.68 79.25
CA THR A 133 -25.84 30.33 78.24
C THR A 133 -25.23 28.94 78.42
N GLY A 134 -25.63 28.20 79.46
CA GLY A 134 -25.17 26.83 79.72
C GLY A 134 -24.48 26.68 81.08
N ILE A 135 -23.60 25.67 81.17
CA ILE A 135 -22.88 25.27 82.38
C ILE A 135 -21.41 25.68 82.24
N ASP A 136 -20.90 26.45 83.21
CA ASP A 136 -19.45 26.61 83.42
C ASP A 136 -19.04 25.71 84.60
N ALA A 137 -18.04 24.85 84.38
CA ALA A 137 -17.51 23.96 85.41
C ALA A 137 -16.52 24.66 86.38
N GLY A 138 -16.19 25.94 86.17
CA GLY A 138 -15.32 26.72 87.05
C GLY A 138 -13.90 26.15 87.15
N ASN A 139 -13.35 25.67 86.02
CA ASN A 139 -12.08 24.94 85.95
C ASN A 139 -12.01 23.75 86.93
N LYS A 140 -13.10 22.97 87.05
CA LYS A 140 -13.15 21.69 87.76
C LYS A 140 -13.47 20.56 86.79
N ALA A 141 -13.04 19.35 87.13
CA ALA A 141 -13.45 18.16 86.40
C ALA A 141 -14.95 17.88 86.62
N ILE A 142 -15.69 17.62 85.55
CA ILE A 142 -17.04 17.07 85.64
C ILE A 142 -16.90 15.56 85.83
N THR A 143 -17.05 15.08 87.07
CA THR A 143 -16.93 13.66 87.41
C THR A 143 -18.28 12.94 87.27
N ASN A 144 -18.25 11.60 87.19
CA ASN A 144 -19.44 10.74 87.01
C ASN A 144 -20.19 10.97 85.68
N VAL A 145 -19.48 11.39 84.63
CA VAL A 145 -19.96 11.41 83.25
C VAL A 145 -19.86 9.99 82.69
N ALA A 146 -20.97 9.45 82.17
CA ALA A 146 -20.98 8.17 81.46
C ALA A 146 -20.33 8.29 80.08
N SER A 147 -20.00 7.16 79.43
CA SER A 147 -19.46 7.17 78.06
C SER A 147 -20.38 7.93 77.11
N GLY A 148 -19.82 8.87 76.36
CA GLY A 148 -20.59 9.71 75.42
C GLY A 148 -20.96 9.00 74.11
N LEU A 149 -20.32 7.86 73.82
CA LEU A 149 -20.24 7.23 72.48
C LEU A 149 -21.59 6.77 71.86
N SER A 150 -22.72 6.92 72.55
CA SER A 150 -24.06 6.62 72.01
C SER A 150 -24.69 7.76 71.21
N SER A 151 -24.20 9.00 71.31
CA SER A 151 -24.72 10.15 70.55
C SER A 151 -23.74 11.33 70.52
N ASP A 152 -23.62 11.99 69.37
CA ASP A 152 -22.67 13.08 69.12
C ASP A 152 -22.91 14.33 70.00
N SER A 153 -24.08 14.46 70.63
CA SER A 153 -24.43 15.54 71.56
C SER A 153 -24.02 15.27 73.01
N ASN A 154 -23.54 14.06 73.34
CA ASN A 154 -23.07 13.72 74.68
C ASN A 154 -21.65 14.22 74.93
N ALA A 155 -21.32 14.50 76.20
CA ALA A 155 -19.94 14.75 76.60
C ALA A 155 -19.11 13.46 76.53
N ALA A 156 -18.00 13.49 75.79
CA ALA A 156 -17.04 12.38 75.75
C ALA A 156 -16.19 12.35 77.04
N THR A 157 -15.93 11.14 77.54
CA THR A 157 -14.97 10.91 78.63
C THR A 157 -13.55 10.78 78.10
N VAL A 158 -12.54 10.96 78.96
CA VAL A 158 -11.13 10.68 78.60
C VAL A 158 -10.92 9.20 78.24
N GLY A 159 -11.73 8.30 78.82
CA GLY A 159 -11.74 6.87 78.47
C GLY A 159 -12.19 6.62 77.03
N ASP A 160 -13.24 7.31 76.58
CA ASP A 160 -13.74 7.24 75.19
C ASP A 160 -12.66 7.67 74.20
N VAL A 161 -12.03 8.83 74.46
CA VAL A 161 -10.93 9.37 73.62
C VAL A 161 -9.75 8.40 73.59
N LYS A 162 -9.32 7.86 74.73
CA LYS A 162 -8.22 6.89 74.78
C LYS A 162 -8.57 5.60 74.04
N GLY A 163 -9.79 5.08 74.19
CA GLY A 163 -10.24 3.89 73.48
C GLY A 163 -10.20 4.04 71.97
N LEU A 164 -10.67 5.19 71.46
CA LEU A 164 -10.62 5.52 70.03
C LEU A 164 -9.19 5.68 69.52
N VAL A 165 -8.32 6.41 70.23
CA VAL A 165 -6.90 6.59 69.87
C VAL A 165 -6.12 5.27 69.90
N ASP A 166 -6.33 4.44 70.93
CA ASP A 166 -5.74 3.11 71.02
C ASP A 166 -6.31 2.16 69.94
N GLY A 167 -7.52 2.41 69.43
CA GLY A 167 -8.09 1.71 68.28
C GLY A 167 -7.34 2.05 67.00
N VAL A 168 -7.23 3.34 66.67
CA VAL A 168 -6.47 3.84 65.51
C VAL A 168 -5.00 3.40 65.57
N GLY A 169 -4.38 3.41 66.75
CA GLY A 169 -3.00 2.98 66.95
C GLY A 169 -2.73 1.49 66.73
N LYS A 170 -3.76 0.63 66.84
CA LYS A 170 -3.65 -0.83 66.56
C LYS A 170 -3.75 -1.16 65.07
N ASN A 171 -4.13 -0.22 64.21
CA ASN A 171 -4.11 -0.44 62.77
C ASN A 171 -2.68 -0.76 62.31
N THR A 172 -2.54 -1.69 61.38
CA THR A 172 -1.25 -2.09 60.81
C THR A 172 -1.20 -1.80 59.32
N PHE A 173 -0.01 -1.49 58.82
CA PHE A 173 0.27 -1.33 57.39
C PHE A 173 1.26 -2.41 56.92
N THR A 174 0.98 -2.96 55.74
CA THR A 174 1.73 -4.05 55.11
C THR A 174 1.81 -3.78 53.61
N LEU A 175 3.00 -3.84 53.02
CA LEU A 175 3.16 -3.98 51.58
C LEU A 175 3.14 -5.46 51.18
N THR A 176 2.32 -5.79 50.20
CA THR A 176 2.18 -7.13 49.61
C THR A 176 2.78 -7.16 48.20
N ALA A 177 3.42 -8.26 47.83
CA ALA A 177 3.80 -8.61 46.47
C ALA A 177 3.05 -9.89 46.05
N ASP A 178 3.15 -10.30 44.78
CA ASP A 178 2.36 -11.40 44.20
C ASP A 178 2.41 -12.73 44.98
N THR A 179 3.55 -13.02 45.64
CA THR A 179 3.79 -14.27 46.38
C THR A 179 4.35 -14.09 47.79
N THR A 180 4.62 -12.85 48.22
CA THR A 180 5.25 -12.54 49.52
C THR A 180 4.68 -11.26 50.12
N SER A 181 5.00 -10.97 51.38
CA SER A 181 4.57 -9.72 52.03
C SER A 181 5.61 -9.27 53.06
N THR A 182 5.68 -7.96 53.26
CA THR A 182 6.43 -7.37 54.38
C THR A 182 5.77 -7.73 55.72
N THR A 183 6.53 -7.69 56.82
CA THR A 183 5.96 -7.86 58.16
C THR A 183 5.13 -6.64 58.53
N ALA A 184 3.86 -6.85 58.90
CA ALA A 184 2.92 -5.80 59.30
C ALA A 184 3.52 -4.89 60.40
N GLN A 185 3.41 -3.57 60.22
CA GLN A 185 3.86 -2.57 61.19
C GLN A 185 2.68 -1.78 61.73
N ALA A 186 2.58 -1.61 63.05
CA ALA A 186 1.55 -0.78 63.68
C ALA A 186 1.77 0.71 63.36
N LEU A 187 0.69 1.46 63.08
CA LEU A 187 0.78 2.88 62.72
C LEU A 187 1.38 3.77 63.83
N ASN A 188 1.30 3.33 65.09
CA ASN A 188 1.85 4.03 66.26
C ASN A 188 3.31 3.66 66.59
N LYS A 189 4.07 3.06 65.66
CA LYS A 189 5.46 2.64 65.89
C LYS A 189 6.35 3.82 66.30
N SER A 190 6.96 3.71 67.49
CA SER A 190 7.96 4.69 67.96
C SER A 190 9.13 4.79 66.98
N GLY A 191 9.53 6.02 66.64
CA GLY A 191 10.52 6.30 65.59
C GLY A 191 9.96 6.41 64.17
N GLY A 192 8.66 6.16 63.97
CA GLY A 192 8.00 6.24 62.67
C GLY A 192 8.07 4.94 61.86
N LEU A 193 7.40 4.94 60.70
CA LEU A 193 7.39 3.82 59.76
C LEU A 193 8.44 4.02 58.66
N SER A 194 9.19 2.96 58.35
CA SER A 194 10.12 2.93 57.23
C SER A 194 10.05 1.56 56.55
N PHE A 195 9.92 1.57 55.22
CA PHE A 195 9.87 0.37 54.38
C PHE A 195 10.87 0.52 53.24
N LYS A 196 11.74 -0.48 53.04
CA LYS A 196 12.68 -0.52 51.92
C LYS A 196 12.00 -1.15 50.71
N VAL A 197 11.75 -0.35 49.68
CA VAL A 197 11.50 -0.86 48.32
C VAL A 197 12.87 -1.11 47.70
N ALA A 198 13.22 -2.38 47.46
CA ALA A 198 14.50 -2.76 46.84
C ALA A 198 14.27 -3.17 45.38
N GLY A 199 15.18 -2.76 44.50
CA GLY A 199 15.23 -3.27 43.14
C GLY A 199 16.12 -4.52 43.05
N ASP A 200 15.84 -5.36 42.05
CA ASP A 200 16.74 -6.41 41.60
C ASP A 200 17.99 -5.80 40.96
N ALA A 201 19.16 -6.07 41.53
CA ALA A 201 20.35 -5.20 41.41
C ALA A 201 20.87 -5.01 39.98
N ASP A 202 20.55 -5.94 39.07
CA ASP A 202 20.99 -5.90 37.67
C ASP A 202 20.09 -5.03 36.78
N LEU A 203 18.77 -5.07 36.99
CA LEU A 203 17.79 -4.47 36.07
C LEU A 203 16.90 -3.39 36.69
N ILE A 204 16.69 -3.38 38.00
CA ILE A 204 15.77 -2.46 38.67
C ILE A 204 16.53 -1.68 39.75
N SER A 205 16.47 -0.36 39.65
CA SER A 205 17.00 0.57 40.66
C SER A 205 15.85 1.33 41.31
N THR A 206 16.04 1.71 42.58
CA THR A 206 15.01 2.38 43.37
C THR A 206 15.62 3.57 44.10
N SER A 207 14.91 4.69 44.12
CA SER A 207 15.31 5.91 44.83
C SER A 207 14.11 6.56 45.48
N ALA A 208 14.26 7.04 46.72
CA ALA A 208 13.22 7.78 47.43
C ALA A 208 13.68 9.22 47.66
N THR A 209 12.81 10.20 47.40
CA THR A 209 13.08 11.61 47.65
C THR A 209 11.78 12.35 47.96
N GLY A 210 11.76 13.09 49.07
CA GLY A 210 10.54 13.71 49.58
C GLY A 210 9.45 12.66 49.86
N ASN A 211 8.33 12.76 49.15
CA ASN A 211 7.18 11.86 49.23
C ASN A 211 7.08 10.85 48.06
N THR A 212 8.09 10.81 47.17
CA THR A 212 8.06 9.99 45.96
C THR A 212 9.08 8.85 46.04
N VAL A 213 8.66 7.63 45.68
CA VAL A 213 9.55 6.50 45.39
C VAL A 213 9.56 6.29 43.88
N THR A 214 10.73 6.42 43.27
CA THR A 214 10.94 6.14 41.85
C THR A 214 11.51 4.73 41.70
N VAL A 215 10.85 3.90 40.89
CA VAL A 215 11.34 2.60 40.45
C VAL A 215 11.76 2.75 38.99
N SER A 216 13.05 2.55 38.70
CA SER A 216 13.64 2.73 37.38
C SER A 216 14.18 1.43 36.83
N ILE A 217 13.90 1.14 35.56
CA ILE A 217 14.44 -0.03 34.86
C ILE A 217 15.67 0.40 34.05
N SER A 218 16.76 -0.37 34.17
CA SER A 218 17.96 -0.23 33.35
C SER A 218 17.61 -0.46 31.88
N LYS A 219 17.54 0.60 31.07
CA LYS A 219 17.34 0.50 29.62
C LYS A 219 18.56 -0.15 28.97
N GLY A 220 18.34 -1.22 28.22
CA GLY A 220 19.33 -1.85 27.35
C GLY A 220 19.41 -1.16 25.99
N SER A 221 20.36 -1.57 25.14
CA SER A 221 20.47 -1.06 23.77
C SER A 221 21.02 -2.15 22.83
N LEU A 222 20.41 -2.24 21.65
CA LEU A 222 20.77 -3.19 20.58
C LEU A 222 21.18 -2.41 19.32
N THR A 223 22.18 -2.92 18.58
CA THR A 223 22.60 -2.36 17.28
C THR A 223 23.08 -3.45 16.34
N ASN A 224 23.12 -3.20 15.03
CA ASN A 224 23.65 -4.16 14.06
C ASN A 224 25.09 -3.88 13.65
N ASN A 225 25.92 -4.91 13.71
CA ASN A 225 27.24 -4.94 13.11
C ASN A 225 27.16 -4.81 11.58
N THR A 226 28.29 -4.50 10.94
CA THR A 226 28.39 -4.35 9.47
C THR A 226 28.09 -5.65 8.72
N ASP A 227 28.34 -6.81 9.36
CA ASP A 227 28.03 -8.15 8.84
C ASP A 227 26.55 -8.57 8.98
N GLY A 228 25.71 -7.75 9.62
CA GLY A 228 24.28 -8.01 9.84
C GLY A 228 23.94 -8.64 11.20
N THR A 229 24.92 -9.08 12.00
CA THR A 229 24.67 -9.61 13.35
C THR A 229 24.19 -8.52 14.32
N VAL A 230 23.45 -8.90 15.37
CA VAL A 230 22.96 -7.98 16.42
C VAL A 230 23.91 -8.01 17.62
N ASN A 231 24.33 -6.84 18.10
CA ASN A 231 25.13 -6.67 19.31
C ASN A 231 24.31 -6.01 20.44
N ALA A 232 24.57 -6.44 21.68
CA ALA A 232 23.96 -5.88 22.89
C ALA A 232 24.91 -4.87 23.56
N ASN A 233 24.99 -3.66 22.99
CA ASN A 233 25.92 -2.61 23.42
C ASN A 233 25.76 -2.18 24.89
N LYS A 234 24.57 -2.37 25.45
CA LYS A 234 24.29 -2.04 26.85
C LYS A 234 23.32 -3.07 27.45
N ALA A 235 23.73 -3.70 28.53
CA ALA A 235 22.87 -4.57 29.34
C ALA A 235 21.67 -3.79 29.92
N GLY A 236 20.52 -4.45 29.96
CA GLY A 236 19.24 -3.87 30.38
C GLY A 236 18.07 -4.35 29.53
N VAL A 237 16.87 -3.86 29.83
CA VAL A 237 15.66 -4.11 29.03
C VAL A 237 15.68 -3.20 27.80
N ALA A 238 15.83 -3.78 26.61
CA ALA A 238 15.74 -3.04 25.34
C ALA A 238 14.31 -2.52 25.13
N THR A 239 14.16 -1.33 24.56
CA THR A 239 12.82 -0.82 24.20
C THR A 239 12.30 -1.51 22.94
N THR A 240 10.99 -1.45 22.71
CA THR A 240 10.39 -1.91 21.45
C THR A 240 10.97 -1.17 20.24
N SER A 241 11.42 0.09 20.41
CA SER A 241 12.14 0.83 19.37
C SER A 241 13.53 0.28 19.12
N ASP A 242 14.32 -0.03 20.16
CA ASP A 242 15.66 -0.61 19.99
C ASP A 242 15.60 -1.97 19.27
N VAL A 243 14.63 -2.82 19.66
CA VAL A 243 14.39 -4.11 19.01
C VAL A 243 13.92 -3.91 17.56
N ALA A 244 12.97 -3.01 17.31
CA ALA A 244 12.47 -2.74 15.97
C ALA A 244 13.56 -2.19 15.04
N THR A 245 14.38 -1.25 15.51
CA THR A 245 15.55 -0.75 14.76
C THR A 245 16.53 -1.88 14.49
N ALA A 246 16.95 -2.64 15.51
CA ALA A 246 17.94 -3.71 15.32
C ALA A 246 17.45 -4.85 14.40
N VAL A 247 16.16 -5.17 14.43
CA VAL A 247 15.56 -6.16 13.53
C VAL A 247 15.40 -5.59 12.12
N ASN A 248 14.87 -4.38 11.97
CA ASN A 248 14.65 -3.77 10.67
C ASN A 248 15.96 -3.48 9.94
N ASP A 249 17.03 -3.07 10.63
CA ASP A 249 18.35 -2.87 10.04
C ASP A 249 19.02 -4.20 9.65
N ALA A 250 18.87 -5.27 10.45
CA ALA A 250 19.29 -6.62 10.05
C ALA A 250 18.57 -7.07 8.77
N VAL A 251 17.24 -6.94 8.75
CA VAL A 251 16.40 -7.29 7.61
C VAL A 251 16.73 -6.42 6.40
N ALA A 252 16.97 -5.11 6.57
CA ALA A 252 17.34 -4.20 5.48
C ALA A 252 18.74 -4.47 4.91
N LYS A 253 19.68 -4.97 5.71
CA LYS A 253 20.98 -5.48 5.24
C LYS A 253 20.82 -6.80 4.47
N ALA A 254 20.11 -7.78 5.04
CA ALA A 254 19.93 -9.11 4.44
C ALA A 254 19.05 -9.10 3.17
N THR A 255 17.99 -8.31 3.16
CA THR A 255 17.10 -8.06 2.00
C THR A 255 17.52 -6.83 1.19
N GLY A 256 18.72 -6.30 1.46
CA GLY A 256 19.28 -5.12 0.83
C GLY A 256 19.72 -5.35 -0.62
N SER A 257 20.46 -4.39 -1.15
CA SER A 257 21.11 -4.52 -2.46
C SER A 257 22.25 -5.55 -2.40
N GLN A 258 21.90 -6.83 -2.52
CA GLN A 258 22.91 -7.89 -2.72
C GLN A 258 23.51 -7.74 -4.11
N GLY A 259 24.85 -7.73 -4.19
CA GLY A 259 25.56 -7.44 -5.43
C GLY A 259 26.39 -8.61 -5.91
N LEU A 260 26.02 -9.21 -7.05
CA LEU A 260 26.88 -10.18 -7.73
C LEU A 260 27.91 -9.42 -8.58
N THR A 261 29.19 -9.55 -8.22
CA THR A 261 30.29 -8.97 -9.01
C THR A 261 30.79 -10.03 -9.99
N ILE A 262 30.87 -9.67 -11.28
CA ILE A 262 31.31 -10.55 -12.37
C ILE A 262 32.53 -9.91 -13.03
N THR A 263 33.58 -10.70 -13.24
CA THR A 263 34.80 -10.28 -13.94
C THR A 263 35.39 -11.42 -14.74
N ASP A 264 36.01 -11.09 -15.88
CA ASP A 264 36.85 -11.97 -16.70
C ASP A 264 38.37 -11.68 -16.51
N GLY A 265 38.72 -10.80 -15.57
CA GLY A 265 40.07 -10.31 -15.31
C GLY A 265 40.42 -8.97 -15.99
N ALA A 266 39.69 -8.56 -17.02
CA ALA A 266 39.89 -7.27 -17.71
C ALA A 266 38.69 -6.32 -17.53
N ASN A 267 37.47 -6.86 -17.54
CA ASN A 267 36.22 -6.16 -17.33
C ASN A 267 35.63 -6.54 -15.97
N THR A 268 34.95 -5.60 -15.29
CA THR A 268 34.25 -5.86 -14.02
C THR A 268 32.89 -5.17 -14.05
N GLY A 269 31.83 -5.92 -13.73
CA GLY A 269 30.46 -5.42 -13.58
C GLY A 269 29.83 -5.90 -12.27
N LYS A 270 28.80 -5.19 -11.78
CA LYS A 270 28.07 -5.54 -10.56
C LYS A 270 26.56 -5.52 -10.79
N VAL A 271 25.92 -6.68 -10.70
CA VAL A 271 24.46 -6.82 -10.78
C VAL A 271 23.87 -6.63 -9.39
N ASN A 272 23.01 -5.62 -9.21
CA ASN A 272 22.21 -5.46 -7.99
C ASN A 272 21.03 -6.45 -8.01
N LEU A 273 21.17 -7.61 -7.38
CA LEU A 273 20.18 -8.69 -7.38
C LEU A 273 18.80 -8.28 -6.82
N LYS A 274 18.68 -7.14 -6.13
CA LYS A 274 17.39 -6.61 -5.67
C LYS A 274 16.59 -5.89 -6.76
N THR A 275 17.27 -5.29 -7.74
CA THR A 275 16.62 -4.39 -8.74
C THR A 275 17.06 -4.65 -10.18
N GLN A 276 18.00 -5.57 -10.41
CA GLN A 276 18.55 -5.92 -11.72
C GLN A 276 18.59 -7.44 -11.84
N SER A 277 17.99 -7.95 -12.91
CA SER A 277 18.22 -9.33 -13.34
C SER A 277 19.62 -9.45 -13.96
N LEU A 278 20.31 -10.57 -13.72
CA LEU A 278 21.49 -10.93 -14.50
C LEU A 278 21.03 -11.32 -15.91
N ASN A 279 21.12 -10.39 -16.86
CA ASN A 279 20.84 -10.66 -18.27
C ASN A 279 22.10 -11.23 -18.93
N ILE A 280 21.99 -12.44 -19.49
CA ILE A 280 23.09 -13.12 -20.22
C ILE A 280 22.60 -13.37 -21.64
N THR A 281 23.10 -12.57 -22.58
CA THR A 281 22.71 -12.68 -23.99
C THR A 281 23.75 -13.46 -24.78
N GLY A 282 23.31 -14.51 -25.47
CA GLY A 282 24.08 -15.13 -26.53
C GLY A 282 24.17 -14.21 -27.76
N THR A 283 25.35 -14.04 -28.33
CA THR A 283 25.59 -13.36 -29.62
C THR A 283 26.67 -14.10 -30.41
N ASN A 284 26.86 -13.76 -31.69
CA ASN A 284 27.92 -14.30 -32.54
C ASN A 284 28.01 -15.84 -32.60
N GLY A 285 26.85 -16.51 -32.59
CA GLY A 285 26.76 -17.97 -32.73
C GLY A 285 26.75 -18.77 -31.42
N VAL A 286 26.71 -18.08 -30.27
CA VAL A 286 26.57 -18.68 -28.93
C VAL A 286 25.16 -18.42 -28.42
N ASP A 287 24.54 -19.43 -27.81
CA ASP A 287 23.35 -19.29 -26.97
C ASP A 287 23.75 -19.33 -25.47
N ALA A 288 23.02 -18.57 -24.66
CA ALA A 288 23.09 -18.67 -23.20
C ALA A 288 21.69 -19.02 -22.68
N THR A 289 21.60 -20.05 -21.84
CA THR A 289 20.34 -20.53 -21.26
C THR A 289 20.45 -20.60 -19.76
N VAL A 290 19.47 -20.02 -19.06
CA VAL A 290 19.35 -20.15 -17.60
C VAL A 290 18.24 -21.17 -17.31
N ASN A 291 18.58 -22.25 -16.61
CA ASN A 291 17.61 -23.23 -16.15
C ASN A 291 17.77 -23.46 -14.64
N ASN A 292 16.71 -23.17 -13.87
CA ASN A 292 16.73 -23.11 -12.41
C ASN A 292 17.85 -22.21 -11.84
N GLN A 293 18.98 -22.79 -11.41
CA GLN A 293 20.15 -22.09 -10.87
C GLN A 293 21.40 -22.28 -11.74
N THR A 294 21.30 -22.99 -12.87
CA THR A 294 22.41 -23.28 -13.77
C THR A 294 22.37 -22.33 -14.97
N VAL A 295 23.50 -21.70 -15.25
CA VAL A 295 23.75 -20.98 -16.51
C VAL A 295 24.55 -21.90 -17.43
N THR A 296 24.00 -22.20 -18.60
CA THR A 296 24.69 -22.93 -19.68
C THR A 296 25.01 -21.97 -20.79
N VAL A 297 26.26 -21.98 -21.28
CA VAL A 297 26.71 -21.19 -22.44
C VAL A 297 27.32 -22.16 -23.46
N GLY A 298 26.88 -22.10 -24.71
CA GLY A 298 27.32 -23.03 -25.75
C GLY A 298 26.98 -22.56 -27.15
N LEU A 299 27.49 -23.24 -28.19
CA LEU A 299 27.19 -22.89 -29.58
C LEU A 299 25.70 -23.08 -29.86
N ASN A 300 25.08 -22.08 -30.50
CA ASN A 300 23.67 -22.13 -30.87
C ASN A 300 23.41 -23.16 -31.98
N THR A 301 22.15 -23.60 -32.10
CA THR A 301 21.76 -24.65 -33.05
C THR A 301 22.21 -24.34 -34.48
N ALA A 302 22.05 -23.11 -34.95
CA ALA A 302 22.44 -22.70 -36.30
C ALA A 302 23.96 -22.80 -36.53
N THR A 303 24.77 -22.35 -35.56
CA THR A 303 26.24 -22.38 -35.63
C THR A 303 26.77 -23.80 -35.49
N LYS A 304 26.19 -24.60 -34.58
CA LYS A 304 26.49 -26.03 -34.49
C LYS A 304 26.14 -26.75 -35.79
N THR A 305 24.95 -26.52 -36.37
CA THR A 305 24.58 -27.06 -37.68
C THR A 305 25.52 -26.58 -38.79
N ALA A 306 25.98 -25.33 -38.78
CA ALA A 306 26.93 -24.82 -39.76
C ALA A 306 28.31 -25.51 -39.63
N ILE A 307 28.80 -25.73 -38.41
CA ILE A 307 30.04 -26.48 -38.15
C ILE A 307 29.89 -27.95 -38.52
N ASP A 308 28.79 -28.61 -38.13
CA ASP A 308 28.53 -30.01 -38.48
C ASP A 308 28.36 -30.18 -40.01
N ASN A 309 27.75 -29.20 -40.70
CA ASN A 309 27.66 -29.17 -42.16
C ASN A 309 29.02 -28.91 -42.82
N ALA A 310 29.85 -28.03 -42.27
CA ALA A 310 31.20 -27.78 -42.75
C ALA A 310 32.07 -29.04 -42.58
N GLN A 311 32.02 -29.68 -41.41
CA GLN A 311 32.67 -30.96 -41.14
C GLN A 311 32.20 -32.05 -42.11
N THR A 312 30.89 -32.13 -42.36
CA THR A 312 30.31 -33.05 -43.35
C THR A 312 30.80 -32.71 -44.76
N ALA A 313 30.90 -31.43 -45.13
CA ALA A 313 31.36 -30.98 -46.44
C ALA A 313 32.85 -31.28 -46.68
N VAL A 314 33.74 -31.05 -45.70
CA VAL A 314 35.16 -31.43 -45.85
C VAL A 314 35.35 -32.95 -45.83
N ASN A 315 34.48 -33.70 -45.12
CA ASN A 315 34.49 -35.16 -45.10
C ASN A 315 33.91 -35.81 -46.37
N ARG A 316 33.16 -35.07 -47.21
CA ARG A 316 32.77 -35.57 -48.54
C ARG A 316 34.02 -35.80 -49.38
N THR A 317 34.09 -36.92 -50.08
CA THR A 317 35.16 -37.21 -51.01
C THR A 317 34.77 -36.84 -52.44
N ILE A 318 35.74 -36.32 -53.20
CA ILE A 318 35.66 -36.26 -54.66
C ILE A 318 36.38 -37.49 -55.19
N SER A 319 35.67 -38.30 -55.98
CA SER A 319 36.17 -39.52 -56.61
C SER A 319 36.20 -39.37 -58.12
N LEU A 320 37.31 -39.71 -58.77
CA LEU A 320 37.31 -39.98 -60.21
C LEU A 320 37.41 -41.49 -60.45
N GLY A 321 36.50 -41.99 -61.28
CA GLY A 321 36.56 -43.32 -61.87
C GLY A 321 37.06 -43.28 -63.31
N ALA A 322 37.44 -44.44 -63.83
CA ALA A 322 37.74 -44.70 -65.22
C ALA A 322 37.23 -46.10 -65.56
N ASP A 323 37.18 -46.46 -66.85
CA ASP A 323 36.67 -47.76 -67.31
C ASP A 323 37.51 -48.96 -66.81
N SER A 324 38.71 -48.71 -66.29
CA SER A 324 39.54 -49.69 -65.58
C SER A 324 40.45 -49.01 -64.54
N GLY A 325 40.90 -49.79 -63.55
CA GLY A 325 41.73 -49.31 -62.43
C GLY A 325 40.95 -49.13 -61.12
N THR A 326 41.65 -48.76 -60.05
CA THR A 326 41.02 -48.50 -58.74
C THR A 326 40.56 -47.05 -58.65
N VAL A 327 39.29 -46.83 -58.29
CA VAL A 327 38.74 -45.49 -58.03
C VAL A 327 39.54 -44.82 -56.91
N SER A 328 40.08 -43.63 -57.17
CA SER A 328 40.73 -42.81 -56.15
C SER A 328 39.78 -41.73 -55.65
N SER A 329 39.70 -41.59 -54.34
CA SER A 329 38.84 -40.64 -53.64
C SER A 329 39.68 -39.79 -52.70
N GLN A 330 39.48 -38.47 -52.73
CA GLN A 330 40.21 -37.51 -51.89
C GLN A 330 39.24 -36.58 -51.16
N SER A 331 39.60 -36.12 -49.97
CA SER A 331 38.79 -35.25 -49.11
C SER A 331 39.69 -34.17 -48.48
N LEU A 332 39.13 -32.98 -48.25
CA LEU A 332 39.86 -31.83 -47.68
C LEU A 332 40.16 -31.98 -46.18
N LYS A 333 39.76 -33.10 -45.55
CA LYS A 333 39.92 -33.32 -44.10
C LYS A 333 41.39 -33.40 -43.65
N ASP A 334 42.30 -33.81 -44.54
CA ASP A 334 43.74 -33.97 -44.26
C ASP A 334 44.61 -32.88 -44.94
N GLY A 335 44.01 -31.74 -45.31
CA GLY A 335 44.70 -30.59 -45.90
C GLY A 335 44.47 -30.40 -47.40
N ASN A 336 45.43 -29.76 -48.08
CA ASN A 336 45.31 -29.43 -49.51
C ASN A 336 45.35 -30.70 -50.38
N VAL A 337 44.26 -30.96 -51.10
CA VAL A 337 44.14 -32.08 -52.05
C VAL A 337 44.67 -31.68 -53.43
N ALA A 338 45.62 -32.46 -53.97
CA ALA A 338 46.07 -32.35 -55.36
C ALA A 338 45.45 -33.48 -56.20
N PHE A 339 44.55 -33.14 -57.13
CA PHE A 339 44.01 -34.13 -58.06
C PHE A 339 44.83 -34.16 -59.38
N ASN A 340 45.68 -35.15 -59.53
CA ASN A 340 46.52 -35.33 -60.73
C ASN A 340 45.81 -36.17 -61.79
N VAL A 341 45.13 -35.56 -62.76
CA VAL A 341 44.81 -36.23 -64.03
C VAL A 341 46.08 -36.26 -64.87
N LYS A 342 46.50 -37.45 -65.33
CA LYS A 342 47.67 -37.63 -66.19
C LYS A 342 47.40 -38.67 -67.27
N GLY A 343 47.83 -38.42 -68.49
CA GLY A 343 48.02 -39.48 -69.47
C GLY A 343 49.11 -40.45 -69.01
N LYS A 344 49.06 -41.69 -69.51
CA LYS A 344 50.11 -42.68 -69.25
C LYS A 344 51.43 -42.17 -69.85
N THR A 345 52.52 -42.23 -69.09
CA THR A 345 53.84 -41.78 -69.57
C THR A 345 54.24 -42.56 -70.84
N GLY A 346 54.55 -41.83 -71.91
CA GLY A 346 54.87 -42.39 -73.22
C GLY A 346 53.65 -42.63 -74.14
N ASP A 347 52.45 -42.24 -73.72
CA ASP A 347 51.21 -42.33 -74.51
C ASP A 347 50.82 -40.94 -75.09
N TYR A 348 49.86 -40.90 -76.01
CA TYR A 348 49.52 -39.71 -76.81
C TYR A 348 48.61 -38.70 -76.09
N ILE A 349 48.20 -38.96 -74.85
CA ILE A 349 47.36 -38.04 -74.07
C ILE A 349 48.24 -37.18 -73.17
N THR A 350 48.22 -35.87 -73.37
CA THR A 350 48.90 -34.89 -72.52
C THR A 350 47.89 -34.03 -71.78
N THR A 351 48.10 -33.85 -70.49
CA THR A 351 47.20 -33.10 -69.61
C THR A 351 47.94 -31.91 -69.00
N ALA A 352 47.46 -30.70 -69.25
CA ALA A 352 47.99 -29.48 -68.68
C ALA A 352 46.94 -28.82 -67.76
N MET A 353 47.39 -28.13 -66.71
CA MET A 353 46.52 -27.24 -65.94
C MET A 353 46.65 -25.83 -66.51
N ASN A 354 45.54 -25.27 -67.00
CA ASN A 354 45.46 -23.87 -67.38
C ASN A 354 44.47 -23.17 -66.44
N GLY A 355 45.01 -22.53 -65.39
CA GLY A 355 44.22 -21.98 -64.29
C GLY A 355 43.38 -23.06 -63.60
N ASN A 356 42.07 -22.97 -63.74
CA ASN A 356 41.09 -23.90 -63.14
C ASN A 356 40.68 -25.05 -64.08
N THR A 357 41.18 -25.09 -65.32
CA THR A 357 40.80 -26.09 -66.33
C THR A 357 41.88 -27.14 -66.49
N VAL A 358 41.50 -28.42 -66.49
CA VAL A 358 42.34 -29.51 -67.00
C VAL A 358 42.21 -29.50 -68.53
N GLU A 359 43.21 -28.98 -69.22
CA GLU A 359 43.32 -29.09 -70.67
C GLU A 359 43.84 -30.48 -71.03
N ILE A 360 42.95 -31.31 -71.58
CA ILE A 360 43.32 -32.61 -72.14
C ILE A 360 43.57 -32.44 -73.62
N SER A 361 44.83 -32.50 -74.02
CA SER A 361 45.25 -32.49 -75.42
C SER A 361 45.69 -33.88 -75.85
N THR A 362 45.45 -34.20 -77.12
CA THR A 362 46.01 -35.39 -77.75
C THR A 362 47.13 -34.97 -78.68
N GLN A 363 48.28 -35.64 -78.62
CA GLN A 363 49.28 -35.54 -79.67
C GLN A 363 48.63 -36.16 -80.92
N GLN A 364 48.24 -35.31 -81.86
CA GLN A 364 47.69 -35.78 -83.13
C GLN A 364 48.83 -36.06 -84.10
N ALA A 365 48.68 -37.12 -84.89
CA ALA A 365 49.50 -37.40 -86.05
C ALA A 365 48.71 -37.04 -87.31
N THR A 366 49.41 -36.53 -88.32
CA THR A 366 48.83 -36.39 -89.66
C THR A 366 49.16 -37.64 -90.45
N LEU A 367 48.12 -38.40 -90.82
CA LEU A 367 48.26 -39.39 -91.87
C LEU A 367 48.24 -38.66 -93.22
N SER A 368 49.19 -39.01 -94.08
CA SER A 368 49.33 -38.48 -95.44
C SER A 368 49.53 -39.64 -96.40
N ASN A 369 49.35 -39.39 -97.71
CA ASN A 369 49.75 -40.33 -98.75
C ASN A 369 50.85 -39.73 -99.64
N ASN A 370 51.76 -40.57 -100.09
CA ASN A 370 52.70 -40.20 -101.14
C ASN A 370 51.90 -39.93 -102.43
N ALA A 371 51.99 -38.71 -102.96
CA ALA A 371 51.21 -38.26 -104.11
C ALA A 371 51.52 -39.00 -105.43
N THR A 372 52.65 -39.70 -105.50
CA THR A 372 53.13 -40.46 -106.66
C THR A 372 52.84 -41.96 -106.53
N THR A 373 53.06 -42.56 -105.35
CA THR A 373 52.95 -44.02 -105.15
C THR A 373 51.67 -44.47 -104.47
N GLY A 374 50.89 -43.56 -103.88
CA GLY A 374 49.68 -43.89 -103.11
C GLY A 374 49.94 -44.52 -101.74
N ALA A 375 51.20 -44.72 -101.34
CA ALA A 375 51.53 -45.28 -100.03
C ALA A 375 51.16 -44.32 -98.88
N ALA A 376 50.46 -44.81 -97.86
CA ALA A 376 50.16 -44.04 -96.66
C ALA A 376 51.37 -43.96 -95.72
N THR A 377 51.59 -42.79 -95.11
CA THR A 377 52.71 -42.46 -94.23
C THR A 377 52.27 -41.49 -93.14
N VAL A 378 52.76 -41.65 -91.92
CA VAL A 378 52.64 -40.61 -90.88
C VAL A 378 53.67 -39.50 -91.14
N THR A 379 53.29 -38.24 -91.03
CA THR A 379 54.20 -37.10 -91.11
C THR A 379 54.31 -36.39 -89.75
N GLY A 380 55.54 -36.24 -89.26
CA GLY A 380 55.83 -35.68 -87.93
C GLY A 380 56.08 -36.77 -86.89
N SER A 381 55.73 -36.48 -85.63
CA SER A 381 55.75 -37.46 -84.53
C SER A 381 54.54 -38.39 -84.57
N ASP A 382 54.68 -39.60 -84.04
CA ASP A 382 53.55 -40.50 -83.82
C ASP A 382 52.50 -39.88 -82.87
N GLY A 383 51.25 -40.26 -83.08
CA GLY A 383 50.09 -39.61 -82.49
C GLY A 383 48.76 -40.21 -82.94
N LEU A 384 47.67 -39.68 -82.40
CA LEU A 384 46.31 -40.07 -82.79
C LEU A 384 45.93 -39.42 -84.12
N VAL A 385 45.51 -40.23 -85.09
CA VAL A 385 44.95 -39.74 -86.37
C VAL A 385 43.45 -39.52 -86.23
N THR A 386 42.93 -38.41 -86.78
CA THR A 386 41.47 -38.19 -86.79
C THR A 386 40.80 -39.11 -87.81
N ALA A 387 39.55 -39.53 -87.56
CA ALA A 387 38.77 -40.28 -88.54
C ALA A 387 38.65 -39.54 -89.88
N LYS A 388 38.64 -38.19 -89.86
CA LYS A 388 38.72 -37.36 -91.06
C LYS A 388 40.08 -37.48 -91.77
N ASN A 389 41.23 -37.41 -91.08
CA ASN A 389 42.54 -37.63 -91.72
C ASN A 389 42.66 -39.04 -92.32
N VAL A 390 42.14 -40.06 -91.64
CA VAL A 390 42.11 -41.44 -92.17
C VAL A 390 41.22 -41.52 -93.40
N ALA A 391 39.99 -41.03 -93.33
CA ALA A 391 39.05 -41.03 -94.45
C ALA A 391 39.53 -40.17 -95.62
N ASP A 392 40.08 -38.98 -95.37
CA ASP A 392 40.66 -38.10 -96.40
C ASP A 392 41.87 -38.76 -97.06
N THR A 393 42.75 -39.44 -96.31
CA THR A 393 43.89 -40.17 -96.89
C THR A 393 43.41 -41.37 -97.71
N ILE A 394 42.48 -42.16 -97.19
CA ILE A 394 41.89 -43.31 -97.92
C ILE A 394 41.16 -42.83 -99.16
N ASN A 395 40.39 -41.74 -99.09
CA ASN A 395 39.68 -41.16 -100.22
C ASN A 395 40.65 -40.52 -101.22
N ALA A 396 41.72 -39.86 -100.79
CA ALA A 396 42.76 -39.35 -101.68
C ALA A 396 43.50 -40.50 -102.40
N VAL A 397 43.77 -41.61 -101.72
CA VAL A 397 44.29 -42.83 -102.34
C VAL A 397 43.26 -43.46 -103.30
N ALA A 398 41.98 -43.52 -102.92
CA ALA A 398 40.91 -44.05 -103.76
C ALA A 398 40.65 -43.17 -105.00
N ASP A 399 40.71 -41.85 -104.87
CA ASP A 399 40.61 -40.88 -105.97
C ASP A 399 41.86 -40.91 -106.85
N LYS A 400 43.04 -41.21 -106.28
CA LYS A 400 44.23 -41.57 -107.07
C LYS A 400 44.11 -42.89 -107.80
N ILE A 401 43.41 -43.89 -107.24
CA ILE A 401 43.06 -45.12 -107.97
C ILE A 401 42.06 -44.81 -109.10
N LYS A 402 41.02 -43.98 -108.86
CA LYS A 402 40.06 -43.55 -109.90
C LYS A 402 40.72 -42.74 -111.04
N THR A 403 41.68 -41.87 -110.71
CA THR A 403 42.37 -41.03 -111.70
C THR A 403 43.55 -41.73 -112.37
N GLY A 404 44.21 -42.67 -111.69
CA GLY A 404 45.26 -43.53 -112.26
C GLY A 404 44.73 -44.65 -113.17
N ALA A 405 43.44 -45.00 -113.05
CA ALA A 405 42.74 -45.94 -113.92
C ALA A 405 42.14 -45.31 -115.19
N ALA A 406 42.48 -44.05 -115.50
CA ALA A 406 42.00 -43.36 -116.68
C ALA A 406 42.56 -43.96 -117.99
N TRP A 407 41.74 -43.98 -119.03
CA TRP A 407 42.16 -44.28 -120.40
C TRP A 407 41.89 -43.06 -121.29
N LYS A 408 42.62 -42.92 -122.39
CA LYS A 408 42.55 -41.75 -123.25
C LYS A 408 41.51 -41.97 -124.36
N LEU A 409 40.44 -41.17 -124.40
CA LEU A 409 39.55 -41.07 -125.54
C LEU A 409 40.04 -39.97 -126.48
N THR A 410 40.56 -40.38 -127.62
CA THR A 410 40.80 -39.49 -128.76
C THR A 410 39.65 -39.65 -129.75
N THR A 411 39.00 -38.56 -130.15
CA THR A 411 38.12 -38.59 -131.33
C THR A 411 38.99 -38.51 -132.59
N ASN A 412 38.71 -39.34 -133.59
CA ASN A 412 39.43 -39.37 -134.88
C ASN A 412 40.97 -39.49 -134.79
N SER A 413 41.50 -40.14 -133.75
CA SER A 413 42.94 -40.24 -133.46
C SER A 413 43.66 -38.89 -133.27
N SER A 414 42.92 -37.83 -132.90
CA SER A 414 43.50 -36.51 -132.61
C SER A 414 44.52 -36.60 -131.48
N THR A 415 45.73 -36.09 -131.71
CA THR A 415 46.80 -36.00 -130.70
C THR A 415 46.67 -34.74 -129.82
N THR A 416 45.75 -33.83 -130.16
CA THR A 416 45.41 -32.64 -129.38
C THR A 416 44.07 -32.79 -128.66
N ASP A 417 43.07 -33.38 -129.31
CA ASP A 417 41.73 -33.62 -128.73
C ASP A 417 41.70 -34.95 -127.98
N VAL A 418 42.59 -35.02 -126.98
CA VAL A 418 42.81 -36.19 -126.13
C VAL A 418 42.09 -35.96 -124.81
N THR A 419 40.86 -36.47 -124.68
CA THR A 419 40.10 -36.40 -123.44
C THR A 419 40.41 -37.64 -122.60
N ASP A 420 41.03 -37.44 -121.44
CA ASP A 420 41.18 -38.50 -120.44
C ASP A 420 39.81 -38.89 -119.89
N VAL A 421 39.32 -40.08 -120.28
CA VAL A 421 38.12 -40.70 -119.72
C VAL A 421 38.55 -41.44 -118.45
N LYS A 422 38.32 -40.78 -117.33
CA LYS A 422 38.68 -41.23 -115.99
C LYS A 422 37.65 -42.24 -115.47
N SER A 423 37.99 -42.91 -114.36
CA SER A 423 37.05 -43.84 -113.74
C SER A 423 35.80 -43.10 -113.26
N GLY A 424 34.64 -43.49 -113.80
CA GLY A 424 33.35 -42.86 -113.54
C GLY A 424 32.86 -41.93 -114.67
N ASP A 425 33.72 -41.53 -115.61
CA ASP A 425 33.32 -40.69 -116.74
C ASP A 425 32.43 -41.48 -117.71
N THR A 426 31.21 -41.01 -117.94
CA THR A 426 30.28 -41.56 -118.92
C THR A 426 30.45 -40.85 -120.26
N VAL A 427 30.87 -41.61 -121.29
CA VAL A 427 30.88 -41.11 -122.67
C VAL A 427 29.46 -41.21 -123.23
N ASP A 428 28.65 -40.20 -122.89
CA ASP A 428 27.28 -40.08 -123.35
C ASP A 428 27.27 -39.68 -124.84
N LEU A 429 27.11 -40.69 -125.67
CA LEU A 429 26.75 -40.54 -127.07
C LEU A 429 25.26 -40.14 -127.10
N VAL A 430 24.98 -38.84 -127.10
CA VAL A 430 23.63 -38.29 -126.88
C VAL A 430 22.73 -38.23 -128.12
N ASN A 431 21.44 -38.43 -127.85
CA ASN A 431 20.34 -38.15 -128.76
C ASN A 431 20.08 -36.64 -128.83
N GLY A 432 20.90 -35.88 -129.58
CA GLY A 432 20.58 -34.48 -129.91
C GLY A 432 19.17 -34.34 -130.52
N ASP A 433 18.63 -33.12 -130.65
CA ASP A 433 17.24 -32.91 -131.09
C ASP A 433 16.88 -33.71 -132.35
N ASN A 434 17.85 -33.88 -133.26
CA ASN A 434 17.75 -34.73 -134.46
C ASN A 434 18.72 -35.93 -134.52
N ILE A 435 19.40 -36.32 -133.42
CA ILE A 435 20.25 -37.52 -133.32
C ILE A 435 19.59 -38.54 -132.38
N GLU A 436 19.69 -39.85 -132.65
CA GLU A 436 19.15 -40.91 -131.78
C GLU A 436 20.19 -42.00 -131.57
N ILE A 437 20.50 -42.37 -130.34
CA ILE A 437 21.59 -43.29 -129.99
C ILE A 437 21.01 -44.34 -129.03
N SER A 438 21.45 -45.59 -129.18
CA SER A 438 20.91 -46.73 -128.45
C SER A 438 21.98 -47.75 -128.08
N GLN A 439 21.78 -48.43 -126.95
CA GLN A 439 22.62 -49.55 -126.51
C GLN A 439 21.88 -50.87 -126.70
N ASP A 440 22.64 -51.94 -126.92
CA ASP A 440 22.10 -53.31 -127.03
C ASP A 440 21.28 -53.68 -125.78
N GLY A 441 20.25 -54.50 -125.95
CA GLY A 441 19.28 -54.83 -124.90
C GLY A 441 19.93 -55.60 -123.74
N THR A 442 20.71 -56.63 -124.06
CA THR A 442 21.26 -57.58 -123.08
C THR A 442 22.71 -57.25 -122.74
N ASN A 443 23.51 -56.85 -123.72
CA ASN A 443 24.91 -56.49 -123.50
C ASN A 443 25.11 -54.97 -123.60
N LYS A 444 24.86 -54.25 -122.50
CA LYS A 444 24.97 -52.78 -122.42
C LYS A 444 26.36 -52.20 -122.75
N LYS A 445 27.39 -53.05 -122.89
CA LYS A 445 28.73 -52.63 -123.37
C LYS A 445 28.79 -52.44 -124.89
N LYS A 446 27.73 -52.73 -125.63
CA LYS A 446 27.59 -52.58 -127.10
C LYS A 446 26.66 -51.40 -127.42
N VAL A 447 27.17 -50.40 -128.14
CA VAL A 447 26.47 -49.14 -128.50
C VAL A 447 26.18 -49.07 -130.02
N THR A 448 25.13 -48.36 -130.42
CA THR A 448 24.60 -48.17 -131.79
C THR A 448 24.11 -46.71 -131.97
N ILE A 449 24.26 -46.07 -133.14
CA ILE A 449 24.04 -44.60 -133.35
C ILE A 449 23.18 -44.33 -134.63
N LYS A 450 22.18 -43.41 -134.58
CA LYS A 450 21.14 -43.03 -135.61
C LYS A 450 20.47 -41.61 -135.39
N THR A 451 19.22 -41.27 -135.80
CA THR A 451 18.63 -39.87 -135.90
C THR A 451 17.12 -39.61 -135.50
N LYS A 452 16.67 -38.37 -135.17
CA LYS A 452 15.50 -37.96 -134.26
C LYS A 452 14.67 -36.67 -134.64
N LYS A 453 13.92 -36.04 -133.67
CA LYS A 453 13.04 -34.81 -133.79
C LYS A 453 12.76 -33.81 -132.58
N ASP A 454 11.75 -34.01 -131.69
CA ASP A 454 10.88 -32.91 -131.10
C ASP A 454 11.06 -32.45 -129.58
N LEU A 455 10.34 -31.38 -129.09
CA LEU A 455 10.53 -30.62 -127.79
C LEU A 455 9.26 -29.97 -127.10
N THR A 456 9.21 -29.65 -125.77
CA THR A 456 8.18 -28.79 -125.03
C THR A 456 8.54 -28.33 -123.55
N VAL A 457 7.71 -27.51 -122.81
CA VAL A 457 7.97 -26.87 -121.45
C VAL A 457 6.71 -26.58 -120.52
N ASP A 458 6.84 -26.18 -119.21
CA ASP A 458 5.74 -25.98 -118.16
C ASP A 458 5.99 -24.87 -117.03
N SER A 459 5.37 -24.92 -115.80
CA SER A 459 4.95 -23.80 -114.89
C SER A 459 5.09 -23.96 -113.30
N ILE A 460 4.49 -23.12 -112.40
CA ILE A 460 5.12 -22.70 -111.07
C ILE A 460 4.26 -22.38 -109.77
N VAL A 461 4.75 -22.72 -108.53
CA VAL A 461 4.29 -22.36 -107.12
C VAL A 461 5.50 -22.30 -106.07
N ALA A 462 5.40 -21.74 -104.82
CA ALA A 462 6.56 -21.51 -103.87
C ALA A 462 6.32 -21.63 -102.31
N ASN A 463 7.36 -21.53 -101.43
CA ASN A 463 7.37 -22.12 -100.05
C ASN A 463 8.10 -21.38 -98.86
N LYS A 464 7.75 -20.13 -98.59
CA LYS A 464 7.82 -19.48 -97.26
C LYS A 464 6.69 -18.48 -97.34
N SER A 465 7.07 -17.26 -97.63
CA SER A 465 6.62 -16.69 -98.85
C SER A 465 7.03 -17.54 -100.05
N VAL A 466 5.99 -17.99 -100.75
CA VAL A 466 5.79 -17.42 -102.09
C VAL A 466 6.09 -15.91 -102.05
N THR A 467 7.36 -15.49 -102.08
CA THR A 467 7.66 -14.15 -102.59
C THR A 467 7.79 -14.37 -104.08
N VAL A 468 6.61 -14.49 -104.69
CA VAL A 468 6.45 -14.09 -106.08
C VAL A 468 6.78 -12.60 -106.09
N GLY A 469 7.86 -12.23 -106.77
CA GLY A 469 8.50 -10.92 -106.62
C GLY A 469 9.54 -10.87 -105.50
N SER A 470 9.92 -9.66 -105.07
CA SER A 470 10.93 -9.37 -104.04
C SER A 470 10.86 -7.89 -103.59
N GLY A 471 11.54 -7.50 -102.51
CA GLY A 471 11.66 -6.09 -102.07
C GLY A 471 10.97 -5.75 -100.72
N THR A 472 10.72 -4.46 -100.44
CA THR A 472 10.08 -4.01 -99.18
C THR A 472 8.64 -4.51 -99.02
N ASN A 473 7.96 -4.72 -100.15
CA ASN A 473 6.62 -5.32 -100.21
C ASN A 473 6.71 -6.85 -100.23
N GLN A 474 7.82 -7.42 -99.74
CA GLN A 474 7.91 -8.84 -99.48
C GLN A 474 6.83 -9.18 -98.47
N ILE A 475 5.71 -9.67 -99.01
CA ILE A 475 4.86 -10.62 -98.34
C ILE A 475 5.79 -11.79 -98.05
N ASN A 476 6.44 -11.73 -96.88
CA ASN A 476 6.73 -12.89 -96.07
C ASN A 476 5.37 -13.42 -95.62
N LEU A 477 4.67 -14.01 -96.60
CA LEU A 477 3.53 -14.89 -96.42
C LEU A 477 3.91 -15.86 -95.31
N ASP A 478 5.12 -16.41 -95.45
CA ASP A 478 5.80 -17.23 -94.47
C ASP A 478 4.98 -18.51 -94.18
N GLY A 479 5.61 -19.60 -93.76
CA GLY A 479 5.00 -20.94 -93.72
C GLY A 479 3.99 -21.18 -92.58
N THR A 480 2.99 -20.30 -92.41
CA THR A 480 1.91 -20.14 -91.38
C THR A 480 2.08 -19.57 -89.95
N THR A 481 3.17 -19.61 -89.18
CA THR A 481 4.47 -20.24 -89.35
C THR A 481 5.44 -19.51 -90.29
N GLY A 482 5.19 -18.37 -90.96
CA GLY A 482 3.98 -17.57 -91.27
C GLY A 482 3.25 -16.86 -90.15
N ALA A 483 3.92 -16.69 -89.03
CA ALA A 483 3.83 -15.39 -88.40
C ALA A 483 4.14 -14.38 -89.52
N VAL A 484 3.10 -13.76 -90.08
CA VAL A 484 3.22 -12.86 -91.23
C VAL A 484 4.02 -11.66 -90.73
N SER A 485 5.33 -11.71 -90.94
CA SER A 485 6.27 -10.77 -90.38
C SER A 485 6.20 -9.50 -91.21
N GLY A 486 5.46 -8.52 -90.70
CA GLY A 486 5.22 -7.24 -91.35
C GLY A 486 4.68 -6.22 -90.36
N ASN A 487 4.70 -4.94 -90.73
CA ASN A 487 4.42 -3.80 -89.86
C ASN A 487 3.01 -3.21 -90.04
N THR A 488 2.11 -3.89 -90.77
CA THR A 488 0.71 -3.49 -90.98
C THR A 488 -0.15 -4.71 -91.28
N PHE A 489 -1.35 -4.78 -90.68
CA PHE A 489 -2.39 -5.75 -91.05
C PHE A 489 -3.73 -5.02 -91.25
N ALA A 490 -4.34 -5.17 -92.43
CA ALA A 490 -5.57 -4.48 -92.80
C ALA A 490 -6.78 -5.46 -92.72
N GLY A 491 -7.37 -5.61 -91.54
CA GLY A 491 -8.50 -6.52 -91.28
C GLY A 491 -9.43 -6.06 -90.14
N ASN A 492 -10.58 -6.73 -89.98
CA ASN A 492 -11.76 -6.15 -89.29
C ASN A 492 -11.95 -6.47 -87.79
N SER A 493 -11.29 -7.48 -87.21
CA SER A 493 -11.55 -7.94 -85.83
C SER A 493 -10.40 -8.80 -85.27
N PHE A 494 -10.27 -8.87 -83.93
CA PHE A 494 -9.42 -9.85 -83.26
C PHE A 494 -10.15 -10.50 -82.06
N THR A 495 -10.21 -11.83 -82.04
CA THR A 495 -10.95 -12.62 -81.05
C THR A 495 -10.00 -13.51 -80.24
N ALA A 496 -10.06 -13.44 -78.91
CA ALA A 496 -9.26 -14.26 -78.01
C ALA A 496 -10.15 -14.85 -76.89
N GLY A 497 -10.70 -16.05 -77.15
CA GLY A 497 -11.72 -16.65 -76.28
C GLY A 497 -13.00 -15.80 -76.24
N ASN A 498 -13.64 -15.72 -75.08
CA ASN A 498 -14.87 -14.93 -74.89
C ASN A 498 -14.60 -13.42 -74.75
N SER A 499 -13.34 -12.99 -74.79
CA SER A 499 -12.98 -11.57 -74.85
C SER A 499 -12.93 -11.12 -76.31
N VAL A 500 -13.74 -10.11 -76.63
CA VAL A 500 -13.72 -9.47 -77.95
C VAL A 500 -13.25 -8.03 -77.79
N LEU A 501 -12.20 -7.68 -78.54
CA LEU A 501 -11.84 -6.29 -78.80
C LEU A 501 -12.32 -5.94 -80.21
N ASN A 502 -13.32 -5.05 -80.29
CA ASN A 502 -13.87 -4.56 -81.55
C ASN A 502 -14.10 -3.04 -81.45
N THR A 503 -14.83 -2.49 -82.42
CA THR A 503 -15.07 -1.04 -82.55
C THR A 503 -16.01 -0.42 -81.51
N THR A 504 -16.74 -1.20 -80.71
CA THR A 504 -17.73 -0.65 -79.73
C THR A 504 -17.26 -0.67 -78.28
N GLY A 505 -16.10 -1.27 -77.99
CA GLY A 505 -15.49 -1.31 -76.66
C GLY A 505 -14.99 -2.70 -76.27
N PHE A 506 -14.81 -2.92 -74.96
CA PHE A 506 -14.41 -4.20 -74.41
C PHE A 506 -15.60 -4.92 -73.81
N HIS A 507 -15.92 -6.09 -74.35
CA HIS A 507 -17.10 -6.88 -74.01
C HIS A 507 -16.69 -8.26 -73.47
N ILE A 508 -17.27 -8.63 -72.32
CA ILE A 508 -17.25 -10.00 -71.80
C ILE A 508 -18.69 -10.53 -71.84
N THR A 509 -18.94 -11.56 -72.66
CA THR A 509 -20.28 -12.14 -72.82
C THR A 509 -20.86 -12.63 -71.49
N GLY A 510 -21.97 -12.02 -71.04
CA GLY A 510 -22.66 -12.36 -69.80
C GLY A 510 -22.02 -11.81 -68.51
N GLY A 511 -20.98 -10.96 -68.62
CA GLY A 511 -20.28 -10.34 -67.51
C GLY A 511 -20.31 -8.80 -67.56
N PRO A 512 -19.43 -8.13 -66.79
CA PRO A 512 -19.27 -6.67 -66.84
C PRO A 512 -18.81 -6.20 -68.24
N SER A 513 -19.18 -4.97 -68.60
CA SER A 513 -18.71 -4.33 -69.83
C SER A 513 -18.25 -2.89 -69.59
N VAL A 514 -17.30 -2.44 -70.40
CA VAL A 514 -16.82 -1.05 -70.42
C VAL A 514 -17.10 -0.48 -71.81
N THR A 515 -18.11 0.39 -71.88
CA THR A 515 -18.57 1.01 -73.13
C THR A 515 -18.52 2.54 -73.01
N ALA A 516 -18.71 3.25 -74.12
CA ALA A 516 -18.84 4.70 -74.11
C ALA A 516 -20.06 5.21 -73.32
N ALA A 517 -21.07 4.37 -73.08
CA ALA A 517 -22.24 4.69 -72.25
C ALA A 517 -21.94 4.58 -70.74
N GLY A 518 -20.76 4.09 -70.35
CA GLY A 518 -20.36 3.84 -68.98
C GLY A 518 -20.02 2.37 -68.72
N ILE A 519 -19.88 2.06 -67.43
CA ILE A 519 -19.58 0.72 -66.94
C ILE A 519 -20.89 0.04 -66.53
N ASP A 520 -21.21 -1.07 -67.17
CA ASP A 520 -22.23 -2.00 -66.67
C ASP A 520 -21.53 -3.05 -65.81
N ALA A 521 -21.88 -3.12 -64.52
CA ALA A 521 -21.34 -4.10 -63.59
C ALA A 521 -21.91 -5.53 -63.79
N GLY A 522 -22.90 -5.73 -64.66
CA GLY A 522 -23.44 -7.05 -65.00
C GLY A 522 -24.10 -7.76 -63.80
N ASN A 523 -24.88 -7.01 -63.02
CA ASN A 523 -25.48 -7.43 -61.74
C ASN A 523 -24.47 -8.05 -60.75
N LYS A 524 -23.22 -7.55 -60.71
CA LYS A 524 -22.20 -7.91 -59.70
C LYS A 524 -22.00 -6.76 -58.71
N ALA A 525 -21.62 -7.10 -57.49
CA ALA A 525 -21.17 -6.11 -56.51
C ALA A 525 -19.82 -5.51 -56.93
N ILE A 526 -19.68 -4.18 -56.82
CA ILE A 526 -18.41 -3.48 -56.99
C ILE A 526 -17.75 -3.38 -55.61
N THR A 527 -16.59 -4.01 -55.43
CA THR A 527 -15.81 -3.99 -54.18
C THR A 527 -14.60 -3.04 -54.28
N ASN A 528 -13.97 -2.73 -53.15
CA ASN A 528 -12.85 -1.76 -53.05
C ASN A 528 -13.19 -0.32 -53.53
N VAL A 529 -14.41 0.15 -53.23
CA VAL A 529 -14.79 1.57 -53.40
C VAL A 529 -14.45 2.34 -52.11
N ALA A 530 -13.77 3.48 -52.22
CA ALA A 530 -13.45 4.36 -51.09
C ALA A 530 -14.61 5.32 -50.76
N SER A 531 -14.63 5.84 -49.53
CA SER A 531 -15.66 6.80 -49.08
C SER A 531 -15.78 8.00 -50.02
N GLY A 532 -17.01 8.36 -50.38
CA GLY A 532 -17.30 9.42 -51.35
C GLY A 532 -17.03 10.83 -50.82
N GLY A 533 -17.12 11.04 -49.50
CA GLY A 533 -17.04 12.35 -48.86
C GLY A 533 -18.09 13.34 -49.38
N THR A 534 -17.75 14.63 -49.41
CA THR A 534 -18.70 15.70 -49.80
C THR A 534 -18.82 15.91 -51.32
N THR A 535 -18.21 15.07 -52.15
CA THR A 535 -18.18 15.24 -53.61
C THR A 535 -19.31 14.49 -54.28
N ARG A 536 -20.29 15.23 -54.83
CA ARG A 536 -21.55 14.70 -55.40
C ARG A 536 -21.39 13.77 -56.62
N SER A 537 -20.22 13.70 -57.22
CA SER A 537 -19.88 12.80 -58.34
C SER A 537 -19.12 11.55 -57.91
N ASN A 538 -18.70 11.45 -56.64
CA ASN A 538 -18.06 10.24 -56.12
C ASN A 538 -19.13 9.19 -55.81
N ALA A 539 -18.80 7.92 -56.01
CA ALA A 539 -19.66 6.82 -55.59
C ALA A 539 -19.77 6.79 -54.05
N ALA A 540 -21.00 6.72 -53.54
CA ALA A 540 -21.24 6.48 -52.12
C ALA A 540 -21.10 4.98 -51.83
N THR A 541 -20.31 4.64 -50.81
CA THR A 541 -20.25 3.30 -50.22
C THR A 541 -21.46 3.05 -49.31
N VAL A 542 -21.69 1.80 -48.90
CA VAL A 542 -22.70 1.51 -47.86
C VAL A 542 -22.34 2.18 -46.53
N GLY A 543 -21.05 2.37 -46.24
CA GLY A 543 -20.58 3.17 -45.10
C GLY A 543 -21.06 4.62 -45.18
N ASP A 544 -20.87 5.28 -46.34
CA ASP A 544 -21.32 6.67 -46.55
C ASP A 544 -22.86 6.87 -46.42
N VAL A 545 -23.66 5.79 -46.42
CA VAL A 545 -25.11 5.82 -46.19
C VAL A 545 -25.47 5.42 -44.75
N GLN A 546 -24.63 4.63 -44.08
CA GLN A 546 -24.76 4.31 -42.65
C GLN A 546 -24.29 5.46 -41.74
N ASP A 547 -23.33 6.26 -42.23
CA ASP A 547 -22.73 7.40 -41.54
C ASP A 547 -23.50 8.73 -41.75
N ALA A 548 -24.76 8.68 -42.21
CA ALA A 548 -25.57 9.83 -42.69
C ALA A 548 -26.91 10.03 -41.96
#